data_AF-A0A7W1SYZ4-F1
#
_entry.id   AF-A0A7W1SYZ4-F1
#
_cell.length_a   1.000
_cell.length_b   1.000
_cell.length_c   1.000
_cell.angle_alpha   90.00
_cell.angle_beta   90.00
_cell.angle_gamma   90.00
#
_symmetry.space_group_name_H-M   'P 1'
#
loop_
_entity.id
_entity.type
_entity.pdbx_description
1 polymer ?
#
loop_
_entity_poly.entity_id
_entity_poly.type
_entity_poly.pdbx_seq_one_letter_code
_entity_poly.pdbx_strand_id
1 'polypeptide(L)' 'MKAESNAQVRATISFPPEIYKTLEEIAKQKKVSLAWVVRDAAEQYLADKWPLFGKQA' A
#
# COMPACT_ATOMS: atom_id res chain seq x y z
N MET A 1 0.49 16.85 25.62
CA MET A 1 -0.28 16.85 24.35
C MET A 1 -0.10 15.47 23.75
N LYS A 2 -1.20 14.74 23.51
CA LYS A 2 -1.17 13.38 22.96
C LYS A 2 -0.78 13.47 21.49
N ALA A 3 0.17 12.66 21.05
CA ALA A 3 0.55 12.56 19.65
C ALA A 3 -0.62 11.96 18.86
N GLU A 4 -1.42 12.81 18.23
CA GLU A 4 -2.35 12.46 17.16
C GLU A 4 -1.54 12.17 15.89
N SER A 5 -0.82 11.05 15.84
CA SER A 5 0.01 10.70 14.68
C SER A 5 -0.04 9.22 14.36
N ASN A 6 -1.22 8.62 14.47
CA ASN A 6 -1.47 7.24 14.02
C ASN A 6 -2.87 7.05 13.45
N ALA A 7 -3.48 8.11 12.91
CA ALA A 7 -4.78 8.02 12.25
C ALA A 7 -4.59 7.39 10.86
N GLN A 8 -4.60 6.06 10.79
CA GLN A 8 -4.69 5.36 9.51
C GLN A 8 -6.07 5.64 8.91
N VAL A 9 -6.10 6.34 7.77
CA VAL A 9 -7.33 6.61 7.04
C VAL A 9 -7.72 5.37 6.23
N ARG A 10 -8.96 4.91 6.39
CA ARG A 10 -9.51 3.82 5.57
C ARG A 10 -10.02 4.39 4.24
N ALA A 11 -9.49 3.89 3.15
CA ALA A 11 -10.05 4.10 1.81
C ALA A 11 -10.80 2.84 1.36
N THR A 12 -11.94 3.02 0.71
CA THR A 12 -12.67 1.94 0.03
C THR A 12 -12.55 2.16 -1.47
N ILE A 13 -11.97 1.19 -2.16
CA ILE A 13 -11.78 1.22 -3.61
C ILE A 13 -12.19 -0.12 -4.22
N SER A 14 -12.64 -0.09 -5.47
CA SER A 14 -13.00 -1.29 -6.22
C SER A 14 -11.88 -1.62 -7.21
N PHE A 15 -11.48 -2.89 -7.25
CA PHE A 15 -10.50 -3.39 -8.22
C PHE A 15 -11.20 -4.15 -9.35
N PRO A 16 -10.70 -4.07 -10.59
CA PRO A 16 -11.04 -5.04 -11.62
C PRO A 16 -10.76 -6.47 -11.13
N PRO A 17 -11.59 -7.46 -11.52
CA PRO A 17 -11.50 -8.82 -10.98
C PRO A 17 -10.15 -9.50 -11.28
N GLU A 18 -9.56 -9.23 -12.44
CA GLU A 18 -8.24 -9.75 -12.82
C GLU A 18 -7.13 -9.22 -11.90
N ILE A 19 -7.18 -7.92 -11.58
CA ILE A 19 -6.21 -7.26 -10.70
C ILE A 19 -6.37 -7.80 -9.27
N TYR A 20 -7.60 -7.90 -8.78
CA TYR A 20 -7.88 -8.44 -7.45
C TYR A 20 -7.31 -9.85 -7.28
N LYS A 21 -7.57 -10.74 -8.25
CA LYS A 21 -7.05 -12.12 -8.24
C LYS A 21 -5.52 -12.14 -8.21
N THR A 22 -4.88 -11.30 -9.01
CA THR A 22 -3.41 -11.19 -9.06
C THR A 22 -2.85 -10.73 -7.70
N LEU A 23 -3.46 -9.73 -7.08
CA LEU A 23 -3.05 -9.25 -5.75
C LEU A 23 -3.26 -10.32 -4.66
N GLU A 24 -4.33 -11.12 -4.74
CA GLU A 24 -4.54 -12.26 -3.84
C GLU A 24 -3.48 -13.35 -4.00
N GLU A 25 -3.07 -13.67 -5.23
CA GLU A 25 -2.00 -14.65 -5.47
C GLU A 25 -0.66 -14.16 -4.91
N ILE A 26 -0.33 -12.87 -5.11
CA ILE A 26 0.87 -12.25 -4.53
C ILE A 26 0.82 -12.31 -2.99
N ALA A 27 -0.33 -11.98 -2.40
CA ALA A 27 -0.54 -12.03 -0.96
C ALA A 27 -0.31 -13.45 -0.40
N LYS A 28 -0.86 -14.47 -1.07
CA LYS A 28 -0.66 -15.89 -0.71
C LYS A 28 0.81 -16.31 -0.81
N GLN A 29 1.49 -15.96 -1.90
CA GLN A 29 2.90 -16.31 -2.11
C GLN A 29 3.80 -15.66 -1.07
N LYS A 30 3.57 -14.37 -0.77
CA LYS A 30 4.32 -13.60 0.24
C LYS A 30 3.87 -13.88 1.69
N LYS A 31 2.82 -14.69 1.89
CA LYS A 31 2.20 -14.98 3.21
C LYS A 31 1.79 -13.71 3.99
N VAL A 32 1.29 -12.72 3.27
CA VAL A 32 0.88 -11.41 3.81
C VAL A 32 -0.60 -11.17 3.50
N SER A 33 -1.18 -10.13 4.10
CA SER A 33 -2.56 -9.74 3.79
C SER A 33 -2.64 -8.94 2.49
N LEU A 34 -3.81 -8.96 1.83
CA LEU A 34 -4.07 -8.15 0.64
C LEU A 34 -3.83 -6.65 0.92
N ALA A 35 -4.27 -6.17 2.08
CA ALA A 35 -4.07 -4.78 2.49
C ALA A 35 -2.58 -4.42 2.65
N TRP A 36 -1.73 -5.37 3.05
CA TRP A 36 -0.28 -5.16 3.06
C TRP A 36 0.25 -5.00 1.65
N VAL A 37 -0.17 -5.83 0.69
CA VAL A 37 0.24 -5.74 -0.72
C VAL A 37 -0.17 -4.40 -1.32
N VAL A 38 -1.39 -3.93 -1.05
CA VAL A 38 -1.87 -2.62 -1.54
C VAL A 38 -1.05 -1.47 -0.95
N ARG A 39 -0.66 -1.55 0.32
CA ARG A 39 0.20 -0.55 0.97
C ARG A 39 1.59 -0.52 0.34
N ASP A 40 2.25 -1.67 0.22
CA ASP A 40 3.57 -1.83 -0.39
C ASP A 40 3.58 -1.30 -1.84
N ALA A 41 2.55 -1.64 -2.63
CA ALA A 41 2.40 -1.15 -3.99
C ALA A 41 2.18 0.38 -4.05
N ALA A 42 1.42 0.95 -3.10
CA ALA A 42 1.22 2.40 -3.03
C ALA A 42 2.52 3.13 -2.65
N GLU A 43 3.30 2.60 -1.71
CA GLU A 43 4.60 3.16 -1.32
C GLU A 43 5.58 3.13 -2.49
N GLN A 44 5.65 2.02 -3.23
CA GLN A 44 6.48 1.90 -4.43
C GLN A 44 6.03 2.86 -5.55
N TYR A 45 4.71 2.97 -5.78
CA TYR A 45 4.17 3.91 -6.77
C TYR A 45 4.50 5.37 -6.42
N LEU A 46 4.39 5.76 -5.15
CA LEU A 46 4.75 7.09 -4.70
C LEU A 46 6.25 7.35 -4.82
N ALA A 47 7.09 6.36 -4.50
CA ALA A 47 8.54 6.47 -4.67
C ALA A 47 8.96 6.63 -6.14
N ASP A 48 8.30 5.90 -7.05
CA ASP A 48 8.51 6.00 -8.51
C ASP A 48 8.05 7.36 -9.06
N LYS A 49 6.86 7.83 -8.64
CA LYS A 49 6.30 9.11 -9.09
C LYS A 49 6.98 10.32 -8.47
N TRP A 50 7.55 10.18 -7.28
CA TRP A 50 8.17 11.28 -6.56
C TRP A 50 9.56 10.92 -6.03
N PRO A 51 10.54 10.71 -6.93
CA PRO A 51 11.91 10.43 -6.53
C PRO A 51 12.56 11.59 -5.75
N LEU A 52 11.96 12.79 -5.77
CA LEU A 52 12.49 14.02 -5.17
C LEU A 52 12.34 14.12 -3.63
N PHE A 53 11.62 13.22 -2.96
CA PHE A 53 11.50 13.21 -1.48
C PHE A 53 12.14 11.97 -0.83
N GLY A 54 13.04 11.28 -1.54
CA GLY A 54 13.84 10.20 -0.96
C GLY A 54 14.74 10.72 0.16
N LYS A 55 14.35 10.44 1.41
CA LYS A 55 15.10 10.65 2.67
C LYS A 55 15.40 12.11 3.05
N GLN A 56 14.54 12.70 3.88
CA GLN A 56 15.07 13.53 4.97
C GLN A 56 15.62 12.57 6.04
N ALA A 57 16.88 12.81 6.39
CA ALA A 57 17.74 12.02 7.28
C ALA A 57 17.16 11.83 8.69
#